data_AF-A0A838MX13-F1
#
_entry.id   AF-A0A838MX13-F1
#
_cell.length_a   1.000
_cell.length_b   1.000
_cell.length_c   1.000
_cell.angle_alpha   90.00
_cell.angle_beta   90.00
_cell.angle_gamma   90.00
#
_symmetry.space_group_name_H-M   'P 1'
#
loop_
_entity.id
_entity.type
_entity.pdbx_description
1 polymer ?
#
loop_
_entity_poly.entity_id
_entity_poly.type
_entity_poly.pdbx_seq_one_letter_code
_entity_poly.pdbx_strand_id
1 'polypeptide(L)' 'MKITVIGSGFGGLAAAIRLQAQGHEVTIIEKRDG' A
#
# COMPACT_ATOMS: atom_id res chain seq x y z
N MET A 1 4.38 -6.89 10.43
CA MET A 1 5.64 -6.32 9.87
C MET A 1 5.36 -4.91 9.37
N LYS A 2 6.39 -4.08 9.15
CA LYS A 2 6.25 -2.77 8.48
C LYS A 2 6.43 -2.96 6.97
N ILE A 3 5.48 -2.51 6.16
CA ILE A 3 5.48 -2.71 4.71
C ILE A 3 5.17 -1.39 4.00
N THR A 4 5.95 -1.08 2.96
CA THR A 4 5.70 0.08 2.09
C THR A 4 5.23 -0.40 0.73
N VAL A 5 4.08 0.13 0.27
CA VAL A 5 3.54 -0.12 -1.07
C VAL A 5 3.76 1.15 -1.92
N ILE A 6 4.39 0.98 -3.07
CA ILE A 6 4.66 2.06 -4.03
C ILE A 6 3.65 1.97 -5.16
N GLY A 7 2.85 3.02 -5.34
CA GLY A 7 1.75 3.07 -6.28
C GLY A 7 0.39 2.74 -5.63
N SER A 8 -0.60 3.57 -5.91
CA SER A 8 -1.99 3.53 -5.45
C SER A 8 -2.98 3.10 -6.54
N GLY A 9 -2.48 2.53 -7.65
CA GLY A 9 -3.31 1.87 -8.63
C GLY A 9 -4.00 0.61 -8.06
N PHE A 10 -4.85 -0.03 -8.88
CA PHE A 10 -5.67 -1.18 -8.45
C PHE A 10 -4.90 -2.29 -7.73
N GLY A 11 -3.75 -2.71 -8.26
CA GLY A 11 -2.94 -3.75 -7.64
C GLY A 11 -2.30 -3.32 -6.32
N GLY A 12 -1.83 -2.07 -6.24
CA GLY A 12 -1.19 -1.52 -5.05
C GLY A 12 -2.17 -1.43 -3.88
N LEU A 13 -3.36 -0.87 -4.11
CA LEU A 13 -4.41 -0.80 -3.08
C LEU A 13 -4.92 -2.19 -2.67
N ALA A 14 -5.14 -3.09 -3.63
CA ALA A 14 -5.57 -4.46 -3.31
C ALA A 14 -4.54 -5.21 -2.45
N ALA A 15 -3.24 -5.04 -2.74
CA ALA A 15 -2.17 -5.59 -1.92
C ALA A 15 -2.13 -4.96 -0.52
N ALA A 16 -2.21 -3.63 -0.44
CA ALA A 16 -2.19 -2.90 0.83
C ALA A 16 -3.34 -3.32 1.77
N ILE A 17 -4.56 -3.46 1.24
CA ILE A 17 -5.74 -3.92 1.99
C ILE A 17 -5.52 -5.33 2.56
N ARG A 18 -5.03 -6.26 1.73
CA ARG A 18 -4.77 -7.64 2.18
C ARG A 18 -3.69 -7.70 3.25
N LEU A 19 -2.63 -6.90 3.11
CA LEU A 19 -1.55 -6.83 4.08
C LEU A 19 -2.02 -6.20 5.39
N GLN A 20 -2.84 -5.14 5.33
CA GLN A 20 -3.44 -4.54 6.51
C GLN A 20 -4.38 -5.52 7.23
N ALA A 21 -5.20 -6.26 6.49
CA ALA A 21 -6.09 -7.28 7.04
C ALA A 21 -5.34 -8.44 7.74
N GLN A 22 -4.08 -8.68 7.38
CA GLN A 22 -3.18 -9.63 8.04
C GLN A 22 -2.50 -9.05 9.30
N GLY A 23 -2.81 -7.80 9.67
CA GLY A 23 -2.24 -7.13 10.84
C GLY A 23 -0.87 -6.47 10.60
N HIS A 24 -0.49 -6.22 9.33
CA HIS A 24 0.75 -5.49 9.03
C HIS A 24 0.54 -3.98 9.11
N GLU A 25 1.59 -3.27 9.52
CA GLU A 25 1.64 -1.80 9.46
C GLU A 25 2.02 -1.42 8.02
N VAL A 26 1.06 -0.89 7.27
CA VAL A 26 1.21 -0.60 5.84
C VAL A 26 1.24 0.90 5.60
N THR A 27 2.25 1.36 4.86
CA THR A 27 2.33 2.73 4.33
C THR A 27 2.23 2.68 2.81
N ILE A 28 1.44 3.57 2.20
CA ILE A 28 1.31 3.68 0.75
C ILE A 28 1.93 5.01 0.30
N ILE A 29 2.76 4.96 -0.74
CA ILE A 29 3.33 6.15 -1.39
C ILE A 29 2.94 6.17 -2.86
N GLU A 30 2.57 7.34 -3.37
CA GLU A 30 2.21 7.56 -4.78
C GLU A 30 2.94 8.81 -5.29
N LYS A 31 3.28 8.81 -6.58
CA LYS A 31 3.81 9.99 -7.25
C LYS A 31 2.72 11.07 -7.27
N ARG A 32 3.05 12.27 -6.80
CA ARG A 32 2.18 13.44 -7.00
C ARG A 32 2.38 13.93 -8.45
N ASP A 33 1.29 14.14 -9.17
CA ASP A 33 1.31 14.78 -10.48
C ASP A 33 1.57 16.28 -10.28
N GLY A 34 2.85 16.65 -10.28
CA GLY A 34 3.35 18.03 -10.25
C GLY A 34 4.41 18.23 -11.32
#